data_AF-A0A919BUG0-F1
#
_entry.id   AF-A0A919BUG0-F1
#
_cell.length_a   1.000
_cell.length_b   1.000
_cell.length_c   1.000
_cell.angle_alpha   90.00
_cell.angle_beta   90.00
_cell.angle_gamma   90.00
#
_symmetry.space_group_name_H-M   'P 1'
#
loop_
_entity.id
_entity.type
_entity.pdbx_description
1 polymer ?
#
loop_
_entity_poly.entity_id
_entity_poly.type
_entity_poly.pdbx_seq_one_letter_code
_entity_poly.pdbx_strand_id
1 'polypeptide(L)'
;MVTTMNYGSWFNHQGHELTIKSSVITALGDYGNDYDVDAIADEWAKAINDALPTHVFLTGDEFIGPAYEADKDWEGDLDIKEIIEGIDFWEIVARYEFLTLDAIGRDELKSQAKEPAKAASKAMSRLSVQPHSYRPHPDSGRPQAIYLAGDVREALASRPGQGARTDKAGK
;
A
#
# COMPACT_ATOMS: atom_id res chain seq x y z
N MET A 1 -8.56 9.74 -36.63
CA MET A 1 -9.32 9.45 -35.41
C MET A 1 -8.95 8.03 -35.03
N VAL A 2 -8.20 7.85 -33.94
CA VAL A 2 -7.91 6.51 -33.41
C VAL A 2 -9.12 6.15 -32.57
N THR A 3 -9.89 5.15 -33.00
CA THR A 3 -10.94 4.58 -32.16
C THR A 3 -10.24 3.85 -31.03
N THR A 4 -10.69 3.92 -29.79
CA THR A 4 -10.19 3.06 -28.69
C THR A 4 -11.32 2.11 -28.34
N MET A 5 -11.03 0.84 -28.10
CA MET A 5 -12.04 -0.10 -27.63
C MET A 5 -12.15 -0.02 -26.10
N ASN A 6 -13.38 -0.01 -25.61
CA ASN A 6 -13.71 -0.06 -24.19
C ASN A 6 -13.92 -1.54 -23.81
N TYR A 7 -13.15 -2.02 -22.83
CA TYR A 7 -13.15 -3.39 -22.32
C TYR A 7 -14.00 -3.54 -21.04
N GLY A 8 -14.89 -2.58 -20.79
CA GLY A 8 -15.76 -2.50 -19.63
C GLY A 8 -15.25 -1.50 -18.59
N SER A 9 -16.18 -1.11 -17.71
CA SER A 9 -15.86 -0.32 -16.52
C SER A 9 -15.41 -1.19 -15.36
N TRP A 10 -14.83 -0.59 -14.33
CA TRP A 10 -14.56 -1.22 -13.04
C TRP A 10 -15.78 -1.96 -12.49
N PHE A 11 -16.96 -1.34 -12.57
CA PHE A 11 -18.21 -1.93 -12.14
C PHE A 11 -18.55 -3.22 -12.90
N ASN A 12 -18.24 -3.29 -14.20
CA ASN A 12 -18.48 -4.51 -15.00
C ASN A 12 -17.65 -5.71 -14.51
N HIS A 13 -16.46 -5.47 -13.96
CA HIS A 13 -15.52 -6.51 -13.56
C HIS A 13 -15.62 -6.88 -12.07
N GLN A 14 -15.92 -5.92 -11.19
CA GLN A 14 -16.05 -6.17 -9.75
C GLN A 14 -17.51 -6.40 -9.31
N GLY A 15 -18.49 -5.80 -10.00
CA GLY A 15 -19.92 -6.11 -9.82
C GLY A 15 -20.61 -5.46 -8.62
N HIS A 16 -19.93 -4.65 -7.83
CA HIS A 16 -20.52 -4.01 -6.63
C HIS A 16 -20.14 -2.54 -6.41
N GLU A 17 -19.03 -2.06 -6.96
CA GLU A 17 -18.54 -0.70 -6.74
C GLU A 17 -18.26 0.04 -8.04
N LEU A 18 -18.44 1.36 -8.04
CA LEU A 18 -18.23 2.19 -9.22
C LEU A 18 -16.77 2.58 -9.44
N THR A 19 -15.97 2.61 -8.37
CA THR A 19 -14.58 3.08 -8.41
C THR A 19 -13.66 2.18 -7.58
N ILE A 20 -12.36 2.22 -7.89
CA ILE A 20 -11.33 1.57 -7.06
C ILE A 20 -11.42 2.10 -5.63
N LYS A 21 -11.47 3.42 -5.43
CA LYS A 21 -11.50 4.02 -4.10
C LYS A 21 -12.70 3.55 -3.28
N SER A 22 -13.89 3.46 -3.89
CA SER A 22 -15.07 2.90 -3.22
C SER A 22 -14.83 1.44 -2.80
N SER A 23 -14.18 0.66 -3.65
CA SER A 23 -13.83 -0.74 -3.34
C SER A 23 -12.87 -0.85 -2.16
N VAL A 24 -11.87 0.04 -2.08
CA VAL A 24 -10.96 0.12 -0.93
C VAL A 24 -11.73 0.48 0.35
N ILE A 25 -12.61 1.49 0.30
CA ILE A 25 -13.42 1.91 1.45
C ILE A 25 -14.32 0.76 1.93
N THR A 26 -15.01 0.10 1.00
CA THR A 26 -15.88 -1.04 1.32
C THR A 26 -15.09 -2.21 1.90
N ALA A 27 -13.89 -2.50 1.37
CA ALA A 27 -13.04 -3.57 1.86
C ALA A 27 -12.49 -3.29 3.27
N LEU A 28 -12.12 -2.05 3.59
CA LEU A 28 -11.62 -1.66 4.91
C LEU A 28 -12.74 -1.49 5.95
N GLY A 29 -13.95 -1.14 5.53
CA GLY A 29 -15.08 -0.90 6.43
C GLY A 29 -14.74 0.13 7.51
N ASP A 30 -15.00 -0.23 8.78
CA ASP A 30 -14.78 0.66 9.93
C ASP A 30 -13.30 1.01 10.17
N TYR A 31 -12.37 0.25 9.59
CA TYR A 31 -10.93 0.49 9.75
C TYR A 31 -10.37 1.54 8.80
N GLY A 32 -11.16 2.09 7.87
CA GLY A 32 -10.66 3.02 6.85
C GLY A 32 -9.92 4.26 7.40
N ASN A 33 -10.19 4.69 8.63
CA ASN A 33 -9.48 5.80 9.26
C ASN A 33 -8.04 5.47 9.68
N ASP A 34 -7.69 4.19 9.78
CA ASP A 34 -6.38 3.69 10.17
C ASP A 34 -5.44 3.50 8.96
N TYR A 35 -5.90 3.82 7.76
CA TYR A 35 -5.15 3.64 6.51
C TYR A 35 -5.18 4.88 5.61
N ASP A 36 -4.14 5.05 4.78
CA ASP A 36 -4.14 6.00 3.68
C ASP A 36 -4.92 5.42 2.48
N VAL A 37 -6.26 5.57 2.52
CA VAL A 37 -7.18 5.03 1.51
C VAL A 37 -6.87 5.54 0.11
N ASP A 38 -6.45 6.80 -0.03
CA ASP A 38 -6.12 7.40 -1.32
C ASP A 38 -4.84 6.75 -1.89
N ALA A 39 -3.80 6.62 -1.07
CA ALA A 39 -2.57 5.98 -1.51
C ALA A 39 -2.75 4.48 -1.83
N ILE A 40 -3.62 3.77 -1.10
CA ILE A 40 -3.97 2.38 -1.41
C ILE A 40 -4.66 2.29 -2.77
N ALA A 41 -5.63 3.17 -3.05
CA ALA A 41 -6.34 3.17 -4.32
C ALA A 41 -5.40 3.46 -5.50
N ASP A 42 -4.49 4.43 -5.36
CA ASP A 42 -3.51 4.78 -6.38
C ASP A 42 -2.51 3.64 -6.64
N GLU A 43 -1.97 3.03 -5.59
CA GLU A 43 -1.05 1.90 -5.71
C GLU A 43 -1.74 0.65 -6.28
N TRP A 44 -3.00 0.39 -5.91
CA TRP A 44 -3.75 -0.72 -6.49
C TRP A 44 -4.07 -0.49 -7.97
N ALA A 45 -4.47 0.71 -8.36
CA ALA A 45 -4.66 1.08 -9.76
C ALA A 45 -3.36 0.93 -10.57
N LYS A 46 -2.23 1.28 -9.97
CA LYS A 46 -0.91 1.06 -10.57
C LYS A 46 -0.59 -0.43 -10.72
N ALA A 47 -0.78 -1.23 -9.67
CA ALA A 47 -0.55 -2.67 -9.72
C ALA A 47 -1.42 -3.36 -10.78
N ILE A 48 -2.67 -2.91 -10.96
CA ILE A 48 -3.55 -3.37 -12.04
C ILE A 48 -2.95 -3.00 -13.40
N ASN A 49 -2.57 -1.74 -13.61
CA ASN A 49 -1.95 -1.33 -14.88
C ASN A 49 -0.64 -2.07 -15.19
N ASP A 50 0.16 -2.39 -14.16
CA ASP A 50 1.39 -3.16 -14.32
C ASP A 50 1.12 -4.64 -14.65
N ALA A 51 -0.05 -5.17 -14.28
CA ALA A 51 -0.48 -6.55 -14.56
C ALA A 51 -1.29 -6.71 -15.86
N LEU A 52 -1.83 -5.61 -16.41
CA LEU A 52 -2.56 -5.63 -17.68
C LEU A 52 -1.60 -5.91 -18.86
N PRO A 53 -2.12 -6.53 -19.95
CA PRO A 53 -1.35 -6.68 -21.19
C PRO A 53 -0.90 -5.33 -21.75
N THR A 54 0.10 -5.37 -22.63
CA THR A 54 0.58 -4.16 -23.29
C THR A 54 -0.58 -3.48 -24.02
N HIS A 55 -0.64 -2.16 -23.95
CA HIS A 55 -1.67 -1.32 -24.58
C HIS A 55 -3.08 -1.39 -23.95
N VAL A 56 -3.28 -2.15 -22.88
CA VAL A 56 -4.50 -2.08 -22.05
C VAL A 56 -4.21 -1.25 -20.80
N PHE A 57 -5.06 -0.28 -20.52
CA PHE A 57 -4.89 0.63 -19.39
C PHE A 57 -6.20 0.83 -18.65
N LEU A 58 -6.13 0.89 -17.33
CA LEU A 58 -7.19 1.43 -16.49
C LEU A 58 -7.04 2.95 -16.41
N THR A 59 -8.01 3.68 -16.96
CA THR A 59 -8.06 5.15 -16.94
C THR A 59 -9.32 5.62 -16.22
N GLY A 60 -9.15 6.12 -14.99
CA GLY A 60 -10.29 6.36 -14.10
C GLY A 60 -10.93 5.04 -13.71
N ASP A 61 -12.18 4.84 -14.13
CA ASP A 61 -12.94 3.62 -13.87
C ASP A 61 -13.18 2.79 -15.15
N GLU A 62 -12.51 3.10 -16.26
CA GLU A 62 -12.71 2.44 -17.55
C GLU A 62 -11.44 1.72 -18.01
N PHE A 63 -11.60 0.49 -18.52
CA PHE A 63 -10.52 -0.26 -19.16
C PHE A 63 -10.51 0.04 -20.65
N ILE A 64 -9.41 0.62 -21.12
CA ILE A 64 -9.24 1.07 -22.49
C ILE A 64 -8.09 0.30 -23.12
N GLY A 65 -8.29 -0.20 -24.34
CA GLY A 65 -7.28 -1.00 -25.03
C GLY A 65 -7.23 -0.75 -26.55
N PRO A 66 -6.38 -1.51 -27.26
CA PRO A 66 -6.21 -1.39 -28.70
C PRO A 66 -7.54 -1.51 -29.46
N ALA A 67 -7.66 -0.71 -30.51
CA ALA A 67 -8.84 -0.65 -31.38
C ALA A 67 -8.93 -1.80 -32.36
N TYR A 68 -7.79 -2.36 -32.71
CA TYR A 68 -7.63 -3.32 -33.79
C TYR A 68 -6.97 -4.57 -33.23
N GLU A 69 -7.44 -5.73 -33.70
CA GLU A 69 -6.90 -7.03 -33.30
C GLU A 69 -5.39 -7.14 -33.54
N ALA A 70 -4.89 -6.52 -34.61
CA ALA A 70 -3.47 -6.53 -34.96
C ALA A 70 -2.55 -5.81 -33.95
N ASP A 71 -3.13 -4.99 -33.07
CA ASP A 71 -2.41 -4.26 -32.02
C ASP A 71 -2.50 -4.98 -30.66
N LYS A 72 -3.18 -6.14 -30.58
CA LYS A 72 -3.20 -6.99 -29.39
C LYS A 72 -1.95 -7.85 -29.33
N ASP A 73 -1.39 -8.00 -28.15
CA ASP A 73 -0.24 -8.88 -27.88
C ASP A 73 -0.62 -10.11 -27.01
N TRP A 74 -1.92 -10.32 -26.78
CA TRP A 74 -2.47 -11.48 -26.07
C TRP A 74 -3.36 -12.32 -26.99
N GLU A 75 -3.52 -13.59 -26.63
CA GLU A 75 -4.37 -14.55 -27.35
C GLU A 75 -5.71 -14.72 -26.62
N GLY A 76 -6.81 -14.79 -27.39
CA GLY A 76 -8.15 -15.03 -26.84
C GLY A 76 -8.79 -13.84 -26.13
N ASP A 77 -9.78 -14.15 -25.28
CA ASP A 77 -10.52 -13.15 -24.51
C ASP A 77 -9.71 -12.72 -23.28
N LEU A 78 -9.67 -11.41 -23.02
CA LEU A 78 -8.96 -10.86 -21.87
C LEU A 78 -9.84 -10.95 -20.61
N ASP A 79 -9.44 -11.75 -19.63
CA ASP A 79 -10.09 -11.81 -18.32
C ASP A 79 -9.48 -10.77 -17.36
N ILE A 80 -10.00 -9.55 -17.43
CA ILE A 80 -9.60 -8.44 -16.54
C ILE A 80 -9.89 -8.77 -15.07
N LYS A 81 -10.95 -9.54 -14.81
CA LYS A 81 -11.32 -9.91 -13.44
C LYS A 81 -10.27 -10.85 -12.85
N GLU A 82 -9.83 -11.87 -13.60
CA GLU A 82 -8.76 -12.78 -13.17
C GLU A 82 -7.45 -12.01 -12.90
N ILE A 83 -7.11 -11.02 -13.74
CA ILE A 83 -5.94 -10.16 -13.52
C ILE A 83 -6.04 -9.39 -12.20
N ILE A 84 -7.19 -8.78 -11.92
CA ILE A 84 -7.41 -8.04 -10.67
C ILE A 84 -7.35 -8.97 -9.46
N GLU A 85 -7.98 -10.15 -9.53
CA GLU A 85 -7.98 -11.17 -8.47
C GLU A 85 -6.59 -11.78 -8.22
N GLY A 86 -5.69 -11.71 -9.20
CA GLY A 86 -4.29 -12.14 -9.08
C GLY A 86 -3.39 -11.19 -8.28
N ILE A 87 -3.84 -9.96 -7.99
CA ILE A 87 -3.08 -8.97 -7.22
C ILE A 87 -3.35 -9.13 -5.73
N ASP A 88 -2.29 -9.20 -4.92
CA ASP A 88 -2.42 -9.22 -3.46
C ASP A 88 -2.78 -7.83 -2.92
N PHE A 89 -4.09 -7.55 -2.92
CA PHE A 89 -4.66 -6.31 -2.40
C PHE A 89 -4.25 -6.07 -0.93
N TRP A 90 -4.20 -7.11 -0.11
CA TRP A 90 -3.91 -6.96 1.32
C TRP A 90 -2.44 -6.68 1.60
N GLU A 91 -1.54 -7.15 0.74
CA GLU A 91 -0.13 -6.74 0.78
C GLU A 91 0.02 -5.24 0.54
N ILE A 92 -0.73 -4.67 -0.42
CA ILE A 92 -0.74 -3.22 -0.67
C ILE A 92 -1.28 -2.49 0.56
N VAL A 93 -2.45 -2.88 1.07
CA VAL A 93 -3.10 -2.27 2.26
C VAL A 93 -2.14 -2.24 3.45
N ALA A 94 -1.42 -3.33 3.70
CA ALA A 94 -0.50 -3.45 4.82
C ALA A 94 0.66 -2.44 4.79
N ARG A 95 1.00 -1.86 3.63
CA ARG A 95 2.02 -0.80 3.50
C ARG A 95 1.52 0.57 3.94
N TYR A 96 0.22 0.82 3.83
CA TYR A 96 -0.39 2.14 4.03
C TYR A 96 -1.16 2.26 5.35
N GLU A 97 -0.94 1.33 6.29
CA GLU A 97 -1.41 1.44 7.67
C GLU A 97 -0.70 2.59 8.39
N PHE A 98 -1.49 3.38 9.14
CA PHE A 98 -0.98 4.46 9.97
C PHE A 98 -0.47 3.94 11.30
N LEU A 99 0.84 4.08 11.51
CA LEU A 99 1.49 3.71 12.74
C LEU A 99 1.83 4.93 13.59
N THR A 100 1.48 4.85 14.87
CA THR A 100 1.98 5.78 15.89
C THR A 100 3.36 5.33 16.40
N LEU A 101 4.11 6.24 17.02
CA LEU A 101 5.37 5.87 17.67
C LEU A 101 5.22 4.77 18.73
N ASP A 102 4.07 4.69 19.42
CA ASP A 102 3.83 3.64 20.41
C ASP A 102 3.66 2.27 19.73
N ALA A 103 2.86 2.20 18.66
CA ALA A 103 2.70 0.99 17.84
C ALA A 103 4.03 0.53 17.22
N ILE A 104 4.80 1.45 16.63
CA ILE A 104 6.15 1.14 16.11
C ILE A 104 7.05 0.60 17.23
N GLY A 105 6.98 1.20 18.42
CA GLY A 105 7.80 0.78 19.55
C GLY A 105 7.48 -0.62 20.06
N ARG A 106 6.19 -0.97 20.11
CA ARG A 106 5.68 -2.23 20.66
C ARG A 106 5.68 -3.36 19.65
N ASP A 107 5.20 -3.12 18.44
CA ASP A 107 4.85 -4.17 17.49
C ASP A 107 5.97 -4.38 16.48
N GLU A 108 6.47 -3.29 15.88
CA GLU A 108 7.52 -3.34 14.85
C GLU A 108 8.92 -3.55 15.48
N LEU A 109 9.25 -2.76 16.52
CA LEU A 109 10.54 -2.86 17.21
C LEU A 109 10.58 -3.91 18.31
N LYS A 110 9.43 -4.37 18.80
CA LYS A 110 9.31 -5.30 19.95
C LYS A 110 10.08 -4.81 21.18
N SER A 111 10.11 -3.49 21.38
CA SER A 111 10.91 -2.84 22.42
C SER A 111 10.40 -3.19 23.81
N GLN A 112 11.29 -3.68 24.67
CA GLN A 112 11.01 -3.92 26.10
C GLN A 112 11.32 -2.70 26.98
N ALA A 113 11.55 -1.53 26.38
CA ALA A 113 11.80 -0.31 27.12
C ALA A 113 10.54 0.15 27.86
N LYS A 114 10.72 0.82 29.01
CA LYS A 114 9.61 1.44 29.76
C LYS A 114 8.81 2.44 28.92
N GLU A 115 9.48 3.10 27.98
CA GLU A 115 8.88 4.09 27.06
C GLU A 115 9.11 3.64 25.61
N PRO A 116 8.30 2.70 25.06
CA PRO A 116 8.49 2.15 23.72
C PRO A 116 8.43 3.22 22.63
N ALA A 117 7.53 4.21 22.75
CA ALA A 117 7.44 5.33 21.82
C ALA A 117 8.72 6.17 21.71
N LYS A 118 9.47 6.33 22.80
CA LYS A 118 10.76 7.06 22.80
C LYS A 118 11.85 6.26 22.09
N ALA A 119 11.83 4.93 22.25
CA ALA A 119 12.73 4.04 21.51
C ALA A 119 12.43 4.09 20.01
N ALA A 120 11.15 4.05 19.63
CA ALA A 120 10.71 4.21 18.25
C ALA A 120 11.14 5.56 17.64
N SER A 121 10.89 6.67 18.34
CA SER A 121 11.28 8.01 17.88
C SER A 121 12.78 8.10 17.58
N LYS A 122 13.62 7.57 18.47
CA LYS A 122 15.07 7.51 18.27
C LYS A 122 15.46 6.63 17.07
N ALA A 123 14.76 5.51 16.88
CA ALA A 123 14.99 4.62 15.75
C ALA A 123 14.62 5.28 14.42
N MET A 124 13.43 5.88 14.32
CA MET A 124 12.96 6.58 13.12
C MET A 124 13.90 7.74 12.75
N SER A 125 14.32 8.54 13.73
CA SER A 125 15.30 9.61 13.51
C SER A 125 16.66 9.08 13.01
N ARG A 126 17.15 7.97 13.56
CA ARG A 126 18.42 7.37 13.11
C ARG A 126 18.32 6.79 11.70
N LEU A 127 17.15 6.30 11.33
CA LEU A 127 16.87 5.74 10.00
C LEU A 127 16.37 6.80 9.01
N SER A 128 16.31 8.07 9.42
CA SER A 128 15.83 9.19 8.62
C SER A 128 14.38 9.05 8.14
N VAL A 129 13.57 8.19 8.76
CA VAL A 129 12.14 8.04 8.43
C VAL A 129 11.39 9.28 8.91
N GLN A 130 10.74 9.97 7.98
CA GLN A 130 9.95 11.15 8.29
C GLN A 130 8.51 10.76 8.63
N PRO A 131 7.83 11.50 9.54
CA PRO A 131 6.40 11.37 9.72
C PRO A 131 5.65 11.67 8.41
N HIS A 132 4.69 10.83 8.07
CA HIS A 132 3.79 11.03 6.94
C HIS A 132 2.79 12.17 7.24
N SER A 133 2.23 12.19 8.46
CA SER A 133 1.32 13.25 8.90
C SER A 133 1.35 13.44 10.42
N TYR A 134 0.60 14.43 10.91
CA TYR A 134 0.37 14.64 12.34
C TYR A 134 -1.12 14.63 12.62
N ARG A 135 -1.54 13.84 13.62
CA ARG A 135 -2.94 13.75 14.07
C ARG A 135 -3.07 14.11 15.54
N PRO A 136 -4.19 14.69 16.00
CA PRO A 136 -4.42 14.90 17.42
C PRO A 136 -4.50 13.55 18.16
N HIS A 137 -3.74 13.41 19.25
CA HIS A 137 -3.83 12.25 20.13
C HIS A 137 -5.23 12.18 20.75
N PRO A 138 -5.89 11.01 20.80
CA PRO A 138 -7.28 10.89 21.24
C PRO A 138 -7.50 11.43 22.66
N ASP A 139 -6.61 11.11 23.60
CA ASP A 139 -6.77 11.54 25.00
C ASP A 139 -6.28 12.96 25.29
N SER A 140 -5.18 13.39 24.68
CA SER A 140 -4.49 14.63 25.07
C SER A 140 -4.70 15.80 24.09
N GLY A 141 -5.23 15.52 22.90
CA GLY A 141 -5.37 16.49 21.80
C GLY A 141 -4.04 17.01 21.23
N ARG A 142 -2.89 16.56 21.78
CA ARG A 142 -1.57 17.00 21.32
C ARG A 142 -1.26 16.37 19.96
N PRO A 143 -0.52 17.06 19.08
CA PRO A 143 -0.07 16.47 17.82
C PRO A 143 0.77 15.21 18.08
N GLN A 144 0.41 14.13 17.40
CA GLN A 144 1.11 12.85 17.36
C GLN A 144 1.58 12.60 15.93
N ALA A 145 2.87 12.25 15.77
CA ALA A 145 3.44 11.87 14.50
C ALA A 145 2.88 10.51 14.05
N ILE A 146 2.47 10.44 12.79
CA ILE A 146 1.97 9.24 12.11
C ILE A 146 2.96 8.86 11.01
N TYR A 147 3.25 7.57 10.91
CA TYR A 147 4.14 6.99 9.91
C TYR A 147 3.38 5.95 9.09
N LEU A 148 3.82 5.68 7.87
CA LEU A 148 3.30 4.56 7.09
C LEU A 148 4.04 3.27 7.45
N ALA A 149 3.30 2.18 7.61
CA ALA A 149 3.88 0.89 7.97
C ALA A 149 4.94 0.39 6.96
N GLY A 150 4.72 0.64 5.66
CA GLY A 150 5.67 0.32 4.59
C GLY A 150 7.02 0.99 4.81
N ASP A 151 7.04 2.31 4.95
CA ASP A 151 8.25 3.11 5.17
C ASP A 151 9.00 2.66 6.43
N VAL A 152 8.26 2.38 7.52
CA VAL A 152 8.83 1.90 8.78
C VAL A 152 9.48 0.54 8.60
N ARG A 153 8.79 -0.43 8.00
CA ARG A 153 9.27 -1.80 7.81
C ARG A 153 10.47 -1.84 6.87
N GLU A 154 10.43 -1.09 5.77
CA GLU A 154 11.55 -0.95 4.83
C GLU A 154 12.80 -0.36 5.52
N ALA A 155 12.63 0.71 6.28
CA ALA A 155 13.71 1.33 7.02
C ALA A 155 14.29 0.41 8.11
N LEU A 156 13.45 -0.40 8.75
CA LEU A 156 13.90 -1.38 9.73
C LEU A 156 14.65 -2.55 9.09
N ALA A 157 14.21 -3.01 7.92
CA ALA A 157 14.88 -4.06 7.16
C ALA A 157 16.26 -3.62 6.65
N SER A 158 16.43 -2.34 6.30
CA SER A 158 17.72 -1.76 5.88
C SER A 158 18.68 -1.42 7.03
N ARG A 159 18.28 -1.66 8.29
CA ARG A 159 19.06 -1.24 9.47
C ARG A 159 20.44 -1.94 9.53
N PRO A 160 21.55 -1.17 9.58
CA PRO A 160 22.88 -1.75 9.73
C PRO A 160 23.02 -2.57 11.02
N GLY A 161 23.50 -3.81 10.89
CA GLY A 161 23.84 -4.67 12.02
C GLY A 161 22.77 -5.67 12.47
N GLN A 162 21.68 -5.88 11.72
CA GLN A 162 20.73 -6.97 12.01
C GLN A 162 21.33 -8.39 11.85
N GLY A 163 22.48 -8.53 11.18
CA GLY A 163 23.20 -9.82 11.05
C GLY A 163 24.60 -9.88 11.68
N ALA A 164 25.14 -8.77 12.19
CA ALA A 164 26.56 -8.65 12.56
C ALA A 164 26.86 -8.91 14.05
N ARG A 165 26.15 -9.85 14.68
CA ARG A 165 26.46 -10.33 16.04
C ARG A 165 26.76 -11.84 16.07
N THR A 166 27.56 -12.27 15.12
CA THR A 166 28.61 -13.27 15.36
C THR A 166 29.88 -12.41 15.37
N ASP A 167 30.78 -12.35 16.33
CA ASP A 167 31.23 -13.30 17.33
C ASP A 167 32.01 -12.45 18.35
N LYS A 168 31.50 -12.30 19.58
CA LYS A 168 32.39 -12.09 20.72
C LYS A 168 32.70 -13.49 21.26
N ALA A 169 33.50 -14.22 20.48
CA ALA A 169 34.15 -15.42 20.97
C ALA A 169 34.97 -14.98 22.19
N GLY A 170 34.58 -15.46 23.36
CA GLY A 170 35.33 -15.22 24.58
C GLY A 170 36.76 -15.71 24.40
N LYS A 171 37.73 -14.79 24.57
CA LYS A 171 38.98 -15.00 25.29
C LYS A 171 39.60 -13.64 25.61
#